data_AF-A0A4W3INE8-F1
#
_entry.id   AF-A0A4W3INE8-F1
#
_cell.length_a   1.000
_cell.length_b   1.000
_cell.length_c   1.000
_cell.angle_alpha   90.00
_cell.angle_beta   90.00
_cell.angle_gamma   90.00
#
_symmetry.space_group_name_H-M   'P 1'
#
loop_
_entity.id
_entity.type
_entity.pdbx_description
1 polymer ?
#
loop_
_entity_poly.entity_id
_entity_poly.type
_entity_poly.pdbx_seq_one_letter_code
_entity_poly.pdbx_strand_id
1 'polypeptide(L)'
;MSLKRSKLDSTSDSSGSRRPSFQISELEGIDISAESEKLLQSDHVLWKKKFNRKVQRRVHYLQTKKKYIARLYKEEKNNIEKRIPIDLLTRDWFNENKLTVHSRLYALENLLPALIVALERLLIEVRQNNLTVVEKPHPYFNPINFLAQHLMRNNPRHCDFPESSPYMRGLKQVLEDLRDQVVDIKDNRLAKLKIETKERNKMRIQVKKQLLVHEKRDKQILLAKYEEWIRRIDGTLELALVQNILVSFLDHPMMSSQGKLRKAKWMKMSNHLNLFQHSSQFGTETKCLDLKGLDIRICVK
;
A
#
# COMPACT_ATOMS: atom_id res chain seq x y z
N MET A 1 2.19 -62.81 40.25
CA MET A 1 1.24 -62.78 39.13
C MET A 1 1.63 -61.63 38.21
N SER A 2 2.28 -61.94 37.09
CA SER A 2 2.74 -60.97 36.08
C SER A 2 2.26 -61.43 34.71
N LEU A 3 1.49 -60.59 34.01
CA LEU A 3 1.02 -60.86 32.65
C LEU A 3 1.73 -59.90 31.67
N LYS A 4 2.56 -60.50 30.81
CA LYS A 4 3.25 -59.88 29.68
C LYS A 4 2.28 -59.66 28.52
N ARG A 5 2.38 -58.49 27.88
CA ARG A 5 1.68 -58.16 26.62
C ARG A 5 2.30 -58.89 25.44
N SER A 6 1.43 -59.50 24.63
CA SER A 6 1.69 -60.19 23.38
C SER A 6 1.75 -59.22 22.17
N LYS A 7 2.60 -59.58 21.22
CA LYS A 7 2.75 -59.02 19.87
C LYS A 7 1.53 -59.38 19.01
N LEU A 8 1.09 -58.45 18.16
CA LEU A 8 0.20 -58.70 17.03
C LEU A 8 0.86 -58.15 15.76
N ASP A 9 1.08 -59.07 14.81
CA ASP A 9 1.40 -58.82 13.40
C ASP A 9 0.14 -58.39 12.63
N SER A 10 0.30 -57.54 11.61
CA SER A 10 -0.50 -57.63 10.37
C SER A 10 0.08 -56.76 9.24
N THR A 11 0.57 -57.47 8.23
CA THR A 11 0.30 -57.29 6.79
C THR A 11 0.69 -55.96 6.13
N SER A 12 1.88 -55.97 5.54
CA SER A 12 2.30 -55.12 4.42
C SER A 12 1.90 -55.76 3.08
N ASP A 13 1.08 -55.08 2.30
CA ASP A 13 0.77 -55.44 0.91
C ASP A 13 2.00 -55.26 0.01
N SER A 14 2.47 -56.38 -0.51
CA SER A 14 3.52 -56.51 -1.51
C SER A 14 2.88 -56.61 -2.90
N SER A 15 2.65 -55.48 -3.56
CA SER A 15 2.34 -55.47 -4.99
C SER A 15 3.64 -55.59 -5.79
N GLY A 16 3.91 -56.81 -6.29
CA GLY A 16 5.05 -57.10 -7.14
C GLY A 16 4.96 -56.44 -8.51
N SER A 17 6.04 -55.76 -8.92
CA SER A 17 6.27 -55.41 -10.33
C SER A 17 7.38 -56.30 -10.86
N ARG A 18 6.99 -57.33 -11.61
CA ARG A 18 7.88 -58.25 -12.34
C ARG A 18 8.75 -57.43 -13.30
N ARG A 19 10.06 -57.61 -13.24
CA ARG A 19 10.96 -57.16 -14.33
C ARG A 19 10.79 -58.14 -15.50
N PRO A 20 10.63 -57.70 -16.75
CA PRO A 20 10.69 -58.61 -17.88
C PRO A 20 12.15 -59.06 -18.06
N SER A 21 12.38 -60.36 -17.95
CA SER A 21 13.60 -61.01 -18.42
C SER A 21 13.57 -61.02 -19.95
N PHE A 22 14.43 -60.24 -20.59
CA PHE A 22 14.71 -60.41 -22.02
C PHE A 22 15.58 -61.67 -22.17
N GLN A 23 14.97 -62.77 -22.63
CA GLN A 23 15.70 -63.89 -23.20
C GLN A 23 16.13 -63.48 -24.61
N ILE A 24 17.44 -63.38 -24.85
CA ILE A 24 18.00 -63.28 -26.19
C ILE A 24 18.40 -64.71 -26.55
N SER A 25 17.58 -65.35 -27.39
CA SER A 25 17.86 -66.61 -28.04
C SER A 25 18.99 -66.45 -29.06
N GLU A 26 19.83 -67.46 -29.11
CA GLU A 26 21.01 -67.64 -29.97
C GLU A 26 20.71 -67.35 -31.45
N LEU A 27 21.58 -66.57 -32.08
CA LEU A 27 21.74 -66.48 -33.53
C LEU A 27 23.24 -66.51 -33.80
N GLU A 28 23.65 -67.58 -34.46
CA GLU A 28 25.03 -67.91 -34.83
C GLU A 28 25.62 -66.92 -35.84
N GLY A 29 26.94 -66.74 -35.74
CA GLY A 29 27.82 -66.63 -36.90
C GLY A 29 27.91 -65.27 -37.60
N ILE A 30 28.71 -64.36 -37.04
CA ILE A 30 29.46 -63.37 -37.83
C ILE A 30 30.86 -63.24 -37.21
N ASP A 31 31.87 -63.63 -37.96
CA ASP A 31 33.29 -63.55 -37.59
C ASP A 31 33.70 -62.06 -37.62
N ILE A 32 33.75 -61.45 -36.44
CA ILE A 32 34.13 -60.05 -36.26
C ILE A 32 35.60 -60.07 -35.84
N SER A 33 36.48 -59.66 -36.75
CA SER A 33 37.93 -59.49 -36.52
C SER A 33 38.22 -58.93 -35.12
N ALA A 34 39.25 -59.48 -34.44
CA ALA A 34 39.62 -59.17 -33.05
C ALA A 34 39.85 -57.68 -32.75
N GLU A 35 39.96 -56.84 -33.78
CA GLU A 35 40.04 -55.38 -33.69
C GLU A 35 38.67 -54.71 -33.45
N SER A 36 37.60 -55.25 -34.03
CA SER A 36 36.22 -54.77 -33.87
C SER A 36 35.58 -55.19 -32.54
N GLU A 37 35.95 -56.34 -31.97
CA GLU A 37 35.50 -56.74 -30.63
C GLU A 37 36.07 -55.83 -29.52
N LYS A 38 37.33 -55.37 -29.66
CA LYS A 38 37.95 -54.41 -28.74
C LYS A 38 37.28 -53.04 -28.78
N LEU A 39 36.88 -52.57 -29.97
CA LEU A 39 36.14 -51.32 -30.13
C LEU A 39 34.72 -51.42 -29.57
N LEU A 40 34.02 -52.54 -29.79
CA LEU A 40 32.70 -52.80 -29.19
C LEU A 40 32.76 -52.91 -27.66
N GLN A 41 33.81 -53.51 -27.10
CA GLN A 41 34.03 -53.54 -25.64
C GLN A 41 34.36 -52.17 -25.07
N SER A 42 35.14 -51.36 -25.79
CA SER A 42 35.40 -49.95 -25.44
C SER A 42 34.11 -49.13 -25.43
N ASP A 43 33.28 -49.24 -26.47
CA ASP A 43 32.01 -48.52 -26.60
C ASP A 43 30.97 -49.01 -25.57
N HIS A 44 30.93 -50.30 -25.28
CA HIS A 44 30.08 -50.88 -24.23
C HIS A 44 30.49 -50.38 -22.83
N VAL A 45 31.80 -50.28 -22.55
CA VAL A 45 32.33 -49.72 -21.30
C VAL A 45 32.04 -48.22 -21.19
N LEU A 46 32.20 -47.47 -22.28
CA LEU A 46 31.88 -46.03 -22.35
C LEU A 46 30.38 -45.78 -22.18
N TRP A 47 29.52 -46.55 -22.84
CA TRP A 47 28.07 -46.51 -22.66
C TRP A 47 27.68 -46.84 -21.22
N LYS A 48 28.23 -47.91 -20.64
CA LYS A 48 27.97 -48.30 -19.24
C LYS A 48 28.38 -47.19 -18.28
N LYS A 49 29.52 -46.53 -18.51
CA LYS A 49 29.97 -45.38 -17.72
C LYS A 49 29.05 -44.17 -17.87
N LYS A 50 28.58 -43.86 -19.09
CA LYS A 50 27.64 -42.75 -19.37
C LYS A 50 26.26 -43.03 -18.77
N PHE A 51 25.79 -44.26 -18.88
CA PHE A 51 24.55 -44.74 -18.26
C PHE A 51 24.63 -44.67 -16.73
N ASN A 52 25.70 -45.20 -16.13
CA ASN A 52 25.92 -45.13 -14.69
C ASN A 52 25.98 -43.68 -14.19
N ARG A 53 26.63 -42.77 -14.92
CA ARG A 53 26.61 -41.33 -14.60
C ARG A 53 25.19 -40.75 -14.65
N LYS A 54 24.37 -41.12 -15.65
CA LYS A 54 22.98 -40.67 -15.75
C LYS A 54 22.12 -41.21 -14.61
N VAL A 55 22.30 -42.49 -14.25
CA VAL A 55 21.63 -43.13 -13.11
C VAL A 55 22.05 -42.46 -11.80
N GLN A 56 23.34 -42.23 -11.57
CA GLN A 56 23.85 -41.56 -10.37
C GLN A 56 23.29 -40.14 -10.24
N ARG A 57 23.24 -39.35 -11.33
CA ARG A 57 22.60 -38.04 -11.34
C ARG A 57 21.12 -38.11 -10.96
N ARG A 58 20.40 -39.10 -11.50
CA ARG A 58 18.97 -39.30 -11.18
C ARG A 58 18.77 -39.71 -9.72
N VAL A 59 19.60 -40.60 -9.20
CA VAL A 59 19.57 -41.01 -7.79
C VAL A 59 19.85 -39.81 -6.88
N HIS A 60 20.87 -39.02 -7.18
CA HIS A 60 21.19 -37.81 -6.42
C HIS A 60 20.02 -36.81 -6.43
N TYR A 61 19.43 -36.54 -7.60
CA TYR A 61 18.25 -35.68 -7.72
C TYR A 61 17.06 -36.19 -6.92
N LEU A 62 16.78 -37.49 -6.93
CA LEU A 62 15.68 -38.07 -6.16
C LEU A 62 15.95 -37.99 -4.65
N GLN A 63 17.20 -38.17 -4.21
CA GLN A 63 17.60 -38.01 -2.82
C GLN A 63 17.48 -36.56 -2.34
N THR A 64 17.92 -35.58 -3.13
CA THR A 64 17.78 -34.16 -2.79
C THR A 64 16.32 -33.74 -2.77
N LYS A 65 15.52 -34.20 -3.75
CA LYS A 65 14.07 -33.98 -3.78
C LYS A 65 13.37 -34.59 -2.57
N LYS A 66 13.70 -35.83 -2.19
CA LYS A 66 13.14 -36.48 -0.99
C LYS A 66 13.51 -35.73 0.29
N LYS A 67 14.78 -35.30 0.43
CA LYS A 67 15.23 -34.48 1.57
C LYS A 67 14.51 -33.15 1.63
N TYR A 68 14.32 -32.49 0.49
CA TYR A 68 13.58 -31.23 0.38
C TYR A 68 12.12 -31.39 0.81
N ILE A 69 11.42 -32.40 0.26
CA ILE A 69 10.03 -32.71 0.62
C ILE A 69 9.92 -33.04 2.13
N ALA A 70 10.86 -33.82 2.68
CA ALA A 70 10.87 -34.12 4.11
C ALA A 70 11.10 -32.88 5.00
N ARG A 71 11.89 -31.90 4.54
CA ARG A 71 12.03 -30.60 5.23
C ARG A 71 10.73 -29.82 5.20
N LEU A 72 10.07 -29.74 4.03
CA LEU A 72 8.78 -29.08 3.90
C LEU A 72 7.73 -29.69 4.84
N TYR A 73 7.60 -31.02 4.88
CA TYR A 73 6.68 -31.69 5.80
C TYR A 73 7.04 -31.47 7.27
N LYS A 74 8.34 -31.40 7.61
CA LYS A 74 8.78 -31.10 8.98
C LYS A 74 8.46 -29.65 9.36
N GLU A 75 8.64 -28.71 8.44
CA GLU A 75 8.28 -27.30 8.63
C GLU A 75 6.77 -27.14 8.77
N GLU A 76 5.99 -27.80 7.92
CA GLU A 76 4.52 -27.80 7.99
C GLU A 76 4.02 -28.45 9.28
N LYS A 77 4.55 -29.62 9.65
CA LYS A 77 4.27 -30.26 10.94
C LYS A 77 4.66 -29.36 12.12
N ASN A 78 5.83 -28.72 12.10
CA ASN A 78 6.20 -27.76 13.12
C ASN A 78 5.27 -26.54 13.12
N ASN A 79 4.75 -26.11 11.97
CA ASN A 79 3.81 -25.00 11.86
C ASN A 79 2.43 -25.40 12.44
N ILE A 80 2.01 -26.65 12.20
CA ILE A 80 0.79 -27.24 12.77
C ILE A 80 0.97 -27.49 14.28
N GLU A 81 2.13 -27.96 14.74
CA GLU A 81 2.44 -28.14 16.17
C GLU A 81 2.61 -26.81 16.90
N LYS A 82 3.12 -25.77 16.24
CA LYS A 82 3.12 -24.39 16.74
C LYS A 82 1.71 -23.80 16.78
N ARG A 83 0.84 -24.19 15.84
CA ARG A 83 -0.61 -24.06 15.95
C ARG A 83 -1.15 -25.11 16.93
N ILE A 84 -0.67 -25.03 18.18
CA ILE A 84 -1.45 -25.48 19.33
C ILE A 84 -2.88 -24.98 19.07
N PRO A 85 -3.93 -25.81 19.25
CA PRO A 85 -5.30 -25.37 19.00
C PRO A 85 -5.44 -24.01 19.64
N ILE A 86 -5.60 -22.99 18.79
CA ILE A 86 -5.81 -21.63 19.26
C ILE A 86 -6.97 -21.79 20.22
N ASP A 87 -6.74 -21.41 21.48
CA ASP A 87 -7.76 -21.49 22.49
C ASP A 87 -8.98 -20.79 21.87
N LEU A 88 -10.05 -21.54 21.60
CA LEU A 88 -11.19 -21.05 20.82
C LEU A 88 -11.66 -19.71 21.39
N LEU A 89 -11.56 -19.63 22.73
CA LEU A 89 -11.72 -18.45 23.57
C LEU A 89 -10.89 -17.24 23.14
N THR A 90 -9.61 -17.39 22.81
CA THR A 90 -8.79 -16.25 22.33
C THR A 90 -9.28 -15.69 21.00
N ARG A 91 -9.82 -16.50 20.09
CA ARG A 91 -10.45 -15.98 18.87
C ARG A 91 -11.80 -15.33 19.14
N ASP A 92 -12.62 -15.96 19.96
CA ASP A 92 -13.95 -15.46 20.29
C ASP A 92 -13.90 -14.13 21.08
N TRP A 93 -12.92 -13.97 21.97
CA TRP A 93 -12.75 -12.76 22.77
C TRP A 93 -12.26 -11.55 21.94
N PHE A 94 -11.48 -11.79 20.89
CA PHE A 94 -10.95 -10.72 20.03
C PHE A 94 -11.67 -10.67 18.69
N ASN A 95 -12.99 -10.47 18.77
CA ASN A 95 -13.96 -10.29 17.68
C ASN A 95 -13.47 -9.40 16.51
N GLU A 96 -13.92 -9.59 15.27
CA GLU A 96 -13.42 -8.87 14.07
C GLU A 96 -13.88 -7.40 13.94
N ASN A 97 -14.23 -6.75 15.05
CA ASN A 97 -14.77 -5.38 15.02
C ASN A 97 -13.68 -4.33 14.72
N LYS A 98 -13.70 -3.79 13.51
CA LYS A 98 -12.73 -2.82 12.98
C LYS A 98 -12.61 -1.52 13.81
N LEU A 99 -13.63 -1.14 14.58
CA LEU A 99 -13.63 0.09 15.36
C LEU A 99 -12.80 0.00 16.64
N THR A 100 -12.73 -1.17 17.26
CA THR A 100 -12.07 -1.38 18.56
C THR A 100 -10.67 -1.98 18.43
N VAL A 101 -10.15 -2.12 17.20
CA VAL A 101 -8.87 -2.79 16.90
C VAL A 101 -7.72 -2.17 17.69
N HIS A 102 -7.61 -0.84 17.74
CA HIS A 102 -6.52 -0.15 18.43
C HIS A 102 -6.54 -0.37 19.95
N SER A 103 -7.72 -0.31 20.58
CA SER A 103 -7.87 -0.55 22.02
C SER A 103 -7.55 -2.01 22.37
N ARG A 104 -7.97 -2.94 21.52
CA ARG A 104 -7.68 -4.38 21.69
C ARG A 104 -6.20 -4.70 21.52
N LEU A 105 -5.56 -4.11 20.50
CA LEU A 105 -4.12 -4.20 20.30
C LEU A 105 -3.37 -3.66 21.53
N TYR A 106 -3.76 -2.49 22.03
CA TYR A 106 -3.16 -1.91 23.22
C TYR A 106 -3.30 -2.82 24.45
N ALA A 107 -4.47 -3.40 24.67
CA ALA A 107 -4.72 -4.33 25.77
C ALA A 107 -3.87 -5.60 25.65
N LEU A 108 -3.74 -6.17 24.45
CA LEU A 108 -2.92 -7.35 24.18
C LEU A 108 -1.42 -7.11 24.36
N GLU A 109 -0.92 -5.94 23.95
CA GLU A 109 0.50 -5.62 24.06
C GLU A 109 0.90 -5.23 25.49
N ASN A 110 0.05 -4.47 26.20
CA ASN A 110 0.47 -3.77 27.40
C ASN A 110 -0.22 -4.24 28.69
N LEU A 111 -1.38 -4.89 28.62
CA LEU A 111 -2.17 -5.18 29.83
C LEU A 111 -2.32 -6.67 30.08
N LEU A 112 -2.81 -7.41 29.09
CA LEU A 112 -3.21 -8.80 29.22
C LEU A 112 -2.06 -9.72 29.64
N PRO A 113 -0.87 -9.67 29.02
CA PRO A 113 0.28 -10.50 29.43
C PRO A 113 0.56 -10.42 30.94
N ALA A 114 0.57 -9.20 31.48
CA ALA A 114 0.81 -8.96 32.90
C ALA A 114 -0.38 -9.42 33.77
N LEU A 115 -1.60 -9.14 33.32
CA LEU A 115 -2.82 -9.48 34.05
C LEU A 115 -3.01 -10.99 34.21
N ILE A 116 -2.76 -11.76 33.16
CA ILE A 116 -2.93 -13.22 33.17
C ILE A 116 -1.99 -13.86 34.16
N VAL A 117 -0.72 -13.46 34.14
CA VAL A 117 0.29 -13.96 35.09
C VAL A 117 -0.06 -13.55 36.51
N ALA A 118 -0.54 -12.32 36.71
CA ALA A 118 -0.98 -11.85 38.02
C ALA A 118 -2.17 -12.65 38.55
N LEU A 119 -3.15 -12.96 37.69
CA LEU A 119 -4.30 -13.80 38.02
C LEU A 119 -3.89 -15.24 38.32
N GLU A 120 -2.96 -15.82 37.54
CA GLU A 120 -2.44 -17.16 37.80
C GLU A 120 -1.79 -17.23 39.19
N ARG A 121 -0.97 -16.24 39.54
CA ARG A 121 -0.34 -16.13 40.87
C ARG A 121 -1.37 -15.95 41.97
N LEU A 122 -2.38 -15.11 41.75
CA LEU A 122 -3.49 -14.92 42.69
C LEU A 122 -4.22 -16.24 42.96
N LEU A 123 -4.55 -17.00 41.91
CA LEU A 123 -5.23 -18.29 42.03
C LEU A 123 -4.36 -19.34 42.74
N ILE A 124 -3.05 -19.35 42.50
CA ILE A 124 -2.11 -20.21 43.23
C ILE A 124 -2.13 -19.87 44.72
N GLU A 125 -2.05 -18.59 45.08
CA GLU A 125 -2.05 -18.12 46.47
C GLU A 125 -3.36 -18.47 47.18
N VAL A 126 -4.49 -18.25 46.50
CA VAL A 126 -5.84 -18.61 46.97
C VAL A 126 -5.96 -20.10 47.24
N ARG A 127 -5.42 -20.93 46.36
CA ARG A 127 -5.42 -22.39 46.51
C ARG A 127 -4.49 -22.85 47.63
N GLN A 128 -3.28 -22.29 47.73
CA GLN A 128 -2.31 -22.65 48.78
C GLN A 128 -2.84 -22.32 50.17
N ASN A 129 -3.55 -21.20 50.30
CA ASN A 129 -4.11 -20.73 51.56
C ASN A 129 -5.56 -21.20 51.79
N ASN A 130 -6.11 -22.08 50.94
CA ASN A 130 -7.49 -22.60 50.99
C ASN A 130 -8.57 -21.50 51.17
N LEU A 131 -8.38 -20.35 50.51
CA LEU A 131 -9.24 -19.17 50.65
C LEU A 131 -10.58 -19.29 49.89
N THR A 132 -10.81 -20.38 49.17
CA THR A 132 -12.01 -20.64 48.35
C THR A 132 -13.24 -21.07 49.15
N VAL A 133 -13.08 -21.46 50.42
CA VAL A 133 -14.15 -22.05 51.25
C VAL A 133 -14.92 -21.00 52.07
N VAL A 134 -14.53 -19.72 51.96
CA VAL A 134 -15.06 -18.67 52.86
C VAL A 134 -16.18 -17.88 52.17
N GLU A 135 -17.42 -17.98 52.69
CA GLU A 135 -18.58 -17.18 52.22
C GLU A 135 -18.42 -15.67 52.44
N LYS A 136 -17.43 -15.27 53.26
CA LYS A 136 -17.13 -13.88 53.62
C LYS A 136 -15.71 -13.51 53.19
N PRO A 137 -15.46 -12.24 52.80
CA PRO A 137 -14.12 -11.79 52.44
C PRO A 137 -13.14 -12.02 53.60
N HIS A 138 -11.99 -12.63 53.30
CA HIS A 138 -11.00 -12.97 54.29
C HIS A 138 -10.36 -11.70 54.89
N PRO A 139 -10.30 -11.55 56.23
CA PRO A 139 -9.89 -10.29 56.88
C PRO A 139 -8.44 -9.86 56.57
N TYR A 140 -7.57 -10.81 56.23
CA TYR A 140 -6.15 -10.54 55.94
C TYR A 140 -5.76 -10.63 54.47
N PHE A 141 -6.67 -11.08 53.61
CA PHE A 141 -6.36 -11.28 52.19
C PHE A 141 -7.38 -10.57 51.31
N ASN A 142 -6.91 -9.52 50.64
CA ASN A 142 -7.69 -8.82 49.64
C ASN A 142 -7.13 -9.13 48.24
N PRO A 143 -7.89 -9.86 47.39
CA PRO A 143 -7.41 -10.27 46.06
C PRO A 143 -7.12 -9.07 45.14
N ILE A 144 -7.85 -7.96 45.31
CA ILE A 144 -7.64 -6.74 44.52
C ILE A 144 -6.31 -6.10 44.89
N ASN A 145 -6.00 -6.00 46.19
CA ASN A 145 -4.73 -5.44 46.66
C ASN A 145 -3.56 -6.32 46.23
N PHE A 146 -3.70 -7.64 46.34
CA PHE A 146 -2.67 -8.58 45.86
C PHE A 146 -2.39 -8.39 44.37
N LEU A 147 -3.45 -8.34 43.55
CA LEU A 147 -3.33 -8.15 42.11
C LEU A 147 -2.67 -6.81 41.77
N ALA A 148 -3.10 -5.72 42.42
CA ALA A 148 -2.53 -4.39 42.21
C ALA A 148 -1.03 -4.35 42.56
N GLN A 149 -0.65 -4.90 43.72
CA GLN A 149 0.76 -4.99 44.12
C GLN A 149 1.57 -5.85 43.14
N HIS A 150 1.00 -6.94 42.66
CA HIS A 150 1.66 -7.82 41.69
C HIS A 150 1.91 -7.11 40.36
N LEU A 151 0.91 -6.37 39.85
CA LEU A 151 1.02 -5.60 38.61
C LEU A 151 2.00 -4.42 38.74
N MET A 152 2.02 -3.73 39.88
CA MET A 152 2.97 -2.65 40.14
C MET A 152 4.42 -3.15 40.16
N ARG A 153 4.65 -4.36 40.69
CA ARG A 153 5.98 -4.99 40.74
C ARG A 153 6.40 -5.58 39.40
N ASN A 154 5.47 -6.11 38.62
CA ASN A 154 5.73 -6.77 37.34
C ASN A 154 5.25 -5.92 36.16
N ASN A 155 5.98 -4.83 35.90
CA ASN A 155 5.67 -3.95 34.78
C ASN A 155 6.00 -4.65 33.44
N PRO A 156 5.04 -4.77 32.51
CA PRO A 156 5.25 -5.43 31.21
C PRO A 156 6.35 -4.81 30.34
N ARG A 157 6.78 -3.57 30.63
CA ARG A 157 7.96 -2.97 29.96
C ARG A 157 9.30 -3.54 30.40
N HIS A 158 9.36 -4.22 31.55
CA HIS A 158 10.61 -4.64 32.20
C HIS A 158 10.61 -6.12 32.63
N CYS A 159 9.51 -6.83 32.43
CA CYS A 159 9.38 -8.24 32.77
C CYS A 159 9.28 -9.09 31.51
N ASP A 160 10.27 -9.96 31.31
CA ASP A 160 10.21 -11.00 30.28
C ASP A 160 9.26 -12.09 30.76
N PHE A 161 8.03 -12.08 30.26
CA PHE A 161 7.09 -13.16 30.54
C PHE A 161 7.58 -14.44 29.85
N PRO A 162 7.66 -15.57 30.57
CA PRO A 162 8.07 -16.82 29.95
C PRO A 162 7.07 -17.19 28.85
N GLU A 163 7.57 -17.34 27.63
CA GLU A 163 6.82 -17.71 26.41
C GLU A 163 6.22 -19.14 26.43
N SER A 164 6.15 -19.73 27.62
CA SER A 164 5.88 -21.14 27.87
C SER A 164 4.38 -21.46 27.93
N SER A 165 3.52 -20.50 28.29
CA SER A 165 2.08 -20.77 28.41
C SER A 165 1.40 -20.88 27.03
N PRO A 166 0.62 -21.94 26.76
CA PRO A 166 -0.19 -22.09 25.55
C PRO A 166 -1.10 -20.88 25.28
N TYR A 167 -1.66 -20.28 26.32
CA TYR A 167 -2.54 -19.12 26.23
C TYR A 167 -1.78 -17.89 25.70
N MET A 168 -0.56 -17.66 26.20
CA MET A 168 0.31 -16.57 25.73
C MET A 168 0.67 -16.70 24.25
N ARG A 169 0.80 -17.94 23.75
CA ARG A 169 1.03 -18.20 22.32
C ARG A 169 -0.20 -17.86 21.48
N GLY A 170 -1.39 -18.23 21.94
CA GLY A 170 -2.66 -17.85 21.29
C GLY A 170 -2.82 -16.33 21.19
N LEU A 171 -2.53 -15.60 22.28
CA LEU A 171 -2.57 -14.14 22.27
C LEU A 171 -1.58 -13.51 21.29
N LYS A 172 -0.35 -14.05 21.17
CA LYS A 172 0.62 -13.55 20.18
C LYS A 172 0.11 -13.71 18.76
N GLN A 173 -0.55 -14.83 18.45
CA GLN A 173 -1.11 -15.03 17.12
C GLN A 173 -2.24 -14.03 16.83
N VAL A 174 -3.15 -13.83 17.78
CA VAL A 174 -4.22 -12.82 17.66
C VAL A 174 -3.64 -11.40 17.56
N LEU A 175 -2.54 -11.13 18.25
CA LEU A 175 -1.84 -9.85 18.16
C LEU A 175 -1.33 -9.58 16.74
N GLU A 176 -0.66 -10.55 16.13
CA GLU A 176 -0.19 -10.43 14.74
C GLU A 176 -1.37 -10.25 13.77
N ASP A 177 -2.43 -11.05 13.92
CA ASP A 177 -3.64 -10.92 13.10
C ASP A 177 -4.27 -9.51 13.21
N LEU A 178 -4.24 -8.89 14.40
CA LEU A 178 -4.73 -7.53 14.61
C LEU A 178 -3.78 -6.46 14.07
N ARG A 179 -2.45 -6.68 14.10
CA ARG A 179 -1.47 -5.77 13.49
C ARG A 179 -1.69 -5.66 11.99
N ASP A 180 -1.90 -6.81 11.33
CA ASP A 180 -2.21 -6.85 9.90
C ASP A 180 -3.49 -6.07 9.59
N GLN A 181 -4.56 -6.24 10.38
CA GLN A 181 -5.80 -5.47 10.22
C GLN A 181 -5.60 -3.95 10.36
N VAL A 182 -4.74 -3.49 11.28
CA VAL A 182 -4.44 -2.06 11.44
C VAL A 182 -3.74 -1.50 10.20
N VAL A 183 -2.80 -2.26 9.63
CA VAL A 183 -2.10 -1.87 8.40
C VAL A 183 -3.11 -1.74 7.25
N ASP A 184 -3.98 -2.73 7.07
CA ASP A 184 -5.03 -2.71 6.05
C ASP A 184 -5.95 -1.49 6.17
N ILE A 185 -6.37 -1.12 7.39
CA ILE A 185 -7.21 0.06 7.63
C ILE A 185 -6.48 1.35 7.19
N LYS A 186 -5.19 1.48 7.51
CA LYS A 186 -4.38 2.64 7.13
C LYS A 186 -4.17 2.72 5.62
N ASP A 187 -3.87 1.60 4.98
CA ASP A 187 -3.64 1.54 3.54
C ASP A 187 -4.92 1.82 2.75
N ASN A 188 -6.07 1.32 3.21
CA ASN A 188 -7.36 1.64 2.63
C ASN A 188 -7.68 3.15 2.75
N ARG A 189 -7.44 3.75 3.92
CA ARG A 189 -7.62 5.20 4.11
C ARG A 189 -6.71 6.02 3.18
N LEU A 190 -5.44 5.62 3.05
CA LEU A 190 -4.48 6.27 2.18
C LEU A 190 -4.88 6.12 0.70
N ALA A 191 -5.36 4.95 0.30
CA ALA A 191 -5.87 4.70 -1.04
C ALA A 191 -7.05 5.63 -1.39
N LYS A 192 -8.02 5.79 -0.47
CA LYS A 192 -9.13 6.74 -0.63
C LYS A 192 -8.63 8.18 -0.81
N LEU A 193 -7.70 8.62 0.03
CA LEU A 193 -7.14 9.98 -0.05
C LEU A 193 -6.38 10.22 -1.36
N LYS A 194 -5.65 9.21 -1.85
CA LYS A 194 -4.96 9.26 -3.15
C LYS A 194 -5.95 9.40 -4.31
N ILE A 195 -7.07 8.67 -4.27
CA ILE A 195 -8.13 8.75 -5.28
C ILE A 195 -8.75 10.16 -5.28
N GLU A 196 -9.16 10.65 -4.11
CA GLU A 196 -9.76 11.99 -3.96
C GLU A 196 -8.81 13.10 -4.46
N THR A 197 -7.53 13.00 -4.11
CA THR A 197 -6.50 13.95 -4.57
C THR A 197 -6.34 13.92 -6.10
N LYS A 198 -6.37 12.72 -6.70
CA LYS A 198 -6.29 12.54 -8.16
C LYS A 198 -7.49 13.15 -8.86
N GLU A 199 -8.70 12.95 -8.33
CA GLU A 199 -9.93 13.54 -8.85
C GLU A 199 -9.91 15.07 -8.76
N ARG A 200 -9.53 15.62 -7.60
CA ARG A 200 -9.40 17.07 -7.42
C ARG A 200 -8.42 17.70 -8.41
N ASN A 201 -7.31 17.02 -8.68
CA ASN A 201 -6.34 17.47 -9.68
C ASN A 201 -6.90 17.41 -11.11
N LYS A 202 -7.63 16.35 -11.47
CA LYS A 202 -8.31 16.26 -12.77
C LYS A 202 -9.31 17.41 -12.95
N MET A 203 -10.11 17.72 -11.93
CA MET A 203 -11.06 18.83 -11.97
C MET A 203 -10.35 20.18 -12.17
N ARG A 204 -9.26 20.43 -11.44
CA ARG A 204 -8.44 21.65 -11.61
C ARG A 204 -7.86 21.78 -13.03
N ILE A 205 -7.37 20.68 -13.60
CA ILE A 205 -6.85 20.66 -14.96
C ILE A 205 -7.97 20.94 -15.97
N GLN A 206 -9.16 20.37 -15.77
CA GLN A 206 -10.30 20.58 -16.67
C GLN A 206 -10.77 22.03 -16.66
N VAL A 207 -10.89 22.65 -15.49
CA VAL A 207 -11.23 24.08 -15.36
C VAL A 207 -10.20 24.95 -16.05
N LYS A 208 -8.90 24.70 -15.84
CA LYS A 208 -7.83 25.44 -16.53
C LYS A 208 -7.90 25.29 -18.05
N LYS A 209 -8.19 24.10 -18.56
CA LYS A 209 -8.38 23.87 -20.00
C LYS A 209 -9.55 24.68 -20.54
N GLN A 210 -10.68 24.68 -19.84
CA GLN A 210 -11.83 25.49 -20.23
C GLN A 210 -11.50 26.97 -20.25
N LEU A 211 -10.85 27.50 -19.21
CA LEU A 211 -10.41 28.90 -19.15
C LEU A 211 -9.51 29.26 -20.33
N LEU A 212 -8.50 28.44 -20.65
CA LEU A 212 -7.62 28.68 -21.80
C LEU A 212 -8.37 28.68 -23.13
N VAL A 213 -9.40 27.83 -23.28
CA VAL A 213 -10.25 27.82 -24.47
C VAL A 213 -11.11 29.07 -24.53
N HIS A 214 -11.69 29.51 -23.42
CA HIS A 214 -12.43 30.77 -23.34
C HIS A 214 -11.54 31.96 -23.69
N GLU A 215 -10.36 32.09 -23.09
CA GLU A 215 -9.42 33.16 -23.40
C GLU A 215 -9.03 33.22 -24.89
N LYS A 216 -8.86 32.06 -25.53
CA LYS A 216 -8.58 32.01 -26.98
C LYS A 216 -9.76 32.50 -27.81
N ARG A 217 -10.98 32.10 -27.46
CA ARG A 217 -12.21 32.55 -28.15
C ARG A 217 -12.41 34.04 -27.96
N ASP A 218 -12.25 34.54 -26.74
CA ASP A 218 -12.42 35.95 -26.42
C ASP A 218 -11.44 36.81 -27.24
N LYS A 219 -10.18 36.37 -27.36
CA LYS A 219 -9.19 37.02 -28.23
C LYS A 219 -9.61 37.03 -29.70
N GLN A 220 -10.13 35.92 -30.23
CA GLN A 220 -10.59 35.85 -31.62
C GLN A 220 -11.78 36.78 -31.88
N ILE A 221 -12.74 36.85 -30.96
CA ILE A 221 -13.89 37.76 -31.05
C ILE A 221 -13.43 39.22 -31.02
N LEU A 222 -12.49 39.56 -30.14
CA LEU A 222 -11.92 40.90 -30.06
C LEU A 222 -11.22 41.30 -31.36
N LEU A 223 -10.44 40.39 -31.96
CA LEU A 223 -9.77 40.66 -33.25
C LEU A 223 -10.79 40.87 -34.38
N ALA A 224 -11.83 40.05 -34.48
CA ALA A 224 -12.86 40.23 -35.51
C ALA A 224 -13.61 41.56 -35.37
N LYS A 225 -13.94 41.97 -34.13
CA LYS A 225 -14.55 43.30 -33.88
C LYS A 225 -13.59 44.44 -34.19
N TYR A 226 -12.30 44.27 -33.89
CA TYR A 226 -11.28 45.25 -34.20
C TYR A 226 -11.14 45.47 -35.72
N GLU A 227 -11.15 44.40 -36.52
CA GLU A 227 -11.16 44.49 -37.99
C GLU A 227 -12.43 45.19 -38.52
N GLU A 228 -13.58 44.95 -37.91
CA GLU A 228 -14.83 45.66 -38.25
C GLU A 228 -14.74 47.16 -37.94
N TRP A 229 -14.10 47.55 -36.83
CA TRP A 229 -13.93 48.93 -36.43
C TRP A 229 -12.94 49.72 -37.29
N ILE A 230 -11.96 49.06 -37.92
CA ILE A 230 -10.94 49.68 -38.79
C ILE A 230 -11.41 49.84 -40.23
N ARG A 231 -12.69 49.60 -40.55
CA ARG A 231 -13.20 49.72 -41.93
C ARG A 231 -13.13 51.14 -42.53
N ARG A 232 -12.55 52.13 -41.82
CA ARG A 232 -12.13 53.43 -42.39
C ARG A 232 -10.67 53.35 -42.91
N ILE A 233 -10.49 53.85 -44.12
CA ILE A 233 -9.41 53.52 -45.09
C ILE A 233 -8.01 54.01 -44.66
N ASP A 234 -7.87 54.74 -43.56
CA ASP A 234 -6.64 55.38 -43.11
C ASP A 234 -6.11 54.86 -41.76
N GLY A 235 -6.78 53.87 -41.14
CA GLY A 235 -6.38 53.35 -39.84
C GLY A 235 -6.55 54.37 -38.70
N THR A 236 -7.27 55.47 -38.91
CA THR A 236 -7.60 56.41 -37.84
C THR A 236 -8.92 55.99 -37.19
N LEU A 237 -8.89 55.80 -35.87
CA LEU A 237 -10.09 55.56 -35.06
C LEU A 237 -10.66 56.91 -34.62
N GLU A 238 -11.96 57.13 -34.81
CA GLU A 238 -12.62 58.33 -34.26
C GLU A 238 -12.48 58.34 -32.74
N LEU A 239 -12.01 59.46 -32.20
CA LEU A 239 -11.80 59.66 -30.77
C LEU A 239 -13.06 59.34 -29.93
N ALA A 240 -14.25 59.64 -30.48
CA ALA A 240 -15.54 59.34 -29.86
C ALA A 240 -15.79 57.83 -29.71
N LEU A 241 -15.38 57.01 -30.68
CA LEU A 241 -15.48 55.54 -30.58
C LEU A 241 -14.54 55.01 -29.50
N VAL A 242 -13.30 55.50 -29.45
CA VAL A 242 -12.34 55.11 -28.41
C VAL A 242 -12.86 55.49 -27.02
N GLN A 243 -13.43 56.69 -26.86
CA GLN A 243 -14.05 57.13 -25.61
C GLN A 243 -15.24 56.24 -25.21
N ASN A 244 -16.14 55.94 -26.15
CA ASN A 244 -17.32 55.09 -25.89
C ASN A 244 -16.92 53.64 -25.56
N ILE A 245 -15.91 53.09 -26.24
CA ILE A 245 -15.37 51.77 -25.95
C ILE A 245 -14.76 51.74 -24.56
N LEU A 246 -13.95 52.74 -24.19
CA LEU A 246 -13.33 52.83 -22.88
C LEU A 246 -14.35 52.95 -21.74
N VAL A 247 -15.43 53.73 -21.93
CA VAL A 247 -16.53 53.83 -20.98
C VAL A 247 -17.31 52.51 -20.88
N SER A 248 -17.56 51.84 -22.00
CA SER A 248 -18.24 50.53 -22.03
C SER A 248 -17.40 49.42 -21.36
N PHE A 249 -16.07 49.47 -21.48
CA PHE A 249 -15.15 48.57 -20.76
C PHE A 249 -15.17 48.80 -19.24
N LEU A 250 -15.43 50.03 -18.79
CA LEU A 250 -15.56 50.39 -17.37
C LEU A 250 -16.85 49.87 -16.75
N ASP A 251 -17.94 49.82 -17.52
CA ASP A 251 -19.25 49.32 -17.08
C ASP A 251 -19.34 47.78 -17.08
N HIS A 252 -18.36 47.08 -17.67
CA HIS A 252 -18.35 45.62 -17.65
C HIS A 252 -18.07 45.09 -16.23
N PRO A 253 -18.94 44.24 -15.66
CA PRO A 253 -18.82 43.75 -14.26
C PRO A 253 -17.55 42.98 -13.92
N MET A 254 -16.74 42.60 -14.92
CA MET A 254 -15.45 41.95 -14.71
C MET A 254 -14.38 42.94 -14.19
N MET A 255 -14.48 44.23 -14.56
CA MET A 255 -13.56 45.30 -14.12
C MET A 255 -13.92 45.92 -12.77
N SER A 256 -15.20 45.83 -12.35
CA SER A 256 -15.63 46.33 -11.03
C SER A 256 -15.12 45.48 -9.86
N SER A 257 -14.81 44.20 -10.10
CA SER A 257 -14.27 43.27 -9.11
C SER A 257 -12.75 43.40 -8.87
N GLN A 258 -12.00 43.97 -9.83
CA GLN A 258 -10.54 44.08 -9.77
C GLN A 258 -10.06 45.48 -9.33
N GLY A 259 -10.26 45.80 -8.05
CA GLY A 259 -9.39 46.68 -7.26
C GLY A 259 -9.45 48.20 -7.51
N LYS A 260 -9.75 48.96 -6.43
CA LYS A 260 -9.75 50.44 -6.36
C LYS A 260 -8.47 51.09 -6.92
N LEU A 261 -7.33 50.41 -6.87
CA LEU A 261 -6.03 50.90 -7.36
C LEU A 261 -5.96 51.01 -8.88
N ARG A 262 -6.59 50.09 -9.63
CA ARG A 262 -6.65 50.15 -11.09
C ARG A 262 -7.61 51.24 -11.57
N LYS A 263 -8.74 51.44 -10.88
CA LYS A 263 -9.66 52.58 -11.11
C LYS A 263 -8.96 53.92 -10.91
N ALA A 264 -8.15 54.08 -9.86
CA ALA A 264 -7.42 55.32 -9.60
C ALA A 264 -6.33 55.61 -10.66
N LYS A 265 -5.60 54.59 -11.13
CA LYS A 265 -4.61 54.73 -12.20
C LYS A 265 -5.27 55.13 -13.53
N TRP A 266 -6.49 54.64 -13.79
CA TRP A 266 -7.30 54.99 -14.95
C TRP A 266 -7.93 56.37 -14.89
N MET A 267 -8.43 56.83 -13.73
CA MET A 267 -8.92 58.21 -13.56
C MET A 267 -7.83 59.24 -13.88
N LYS A 268 -6.58 58.98 -13.49
CA LYS A 268 -5.44 59.81 -13.90
C LYS A 268 -5.22 59.79 -15.41
N MET A 269 -5.34 58.63 -16.04
CA MET A 269 -5.15 58.46 -17.48
C MET A 269 -6.26 59.14 -18.31
N SER A 270 -7.51 59.07 -17.85
CA SER A 270 -8.65 59.79 -18.45
C SER A 270 -8.49 61.30 -18.33
N ASN A 271 -8.04 61.81 -17.18
CA ASN A 271 -7.73 63.24 -17.03
C ASN A 271 -6.60 63.68 -17.97
N HIS A 272 -5.56 62.87 -18.15
CA HIS A 272 -4.50 63.15 -19.13
C HIS A 272 -5.01 63.16 -20.58
N LEU A 273 -5.92 62.27 -20.94
CA LEU A 273 -6.55 62.25 -22.26
C LEU A 273 -7.46 63.46 -22.51
N ASN A 274 -8.23 63.89 -21.50
CA ASN A 274 -9.06 65.11 -21.59
C ASN A 274 -8.22 66.38 -21.67
N LEU A 275 -7.14 66.48 -20.88
CA LEU A 275 -6.17 67.57 -20.96
C LEU A 275 -5.50 67.64 -22.35
N PHE A 276 -5.22 66.49 -22.94
CA PHE A 276 -4.66 66.41 -24.28
C PHE A 276 -5.63 66.88 -25.37
N GLN A 277 -6.92 66.50 -25.26
CA GLN A 277 -7.98 66.94 -26.17
C GLN A 277 -8.15 68.46 -26.16
N HIS A 278 -8.11 69.10 -24.98
CA HIS A 278 -8.13 70.57 -24.88
C HIS A 278 -6.87 71.24 -25.45
N SER A 279 -5.71 70.59 -25.35
CA SER A 279 -4.44 71.11 -25.90
C SER A 279 -4.31 70.98 -27.43
N SER A 280 -5.11 70.11 -28.05
CA SER A 280 -5.10 69.83 -29.49
C SER A 280 -6.08 70.69 -30.29
N GLN A 281 -7.05 71.35 -29.63
CA GLN A 281 -8.02 72.24 -30.30
C GLN A 281 -7.41 73.57 -30.79
N PHE A 282 -6.15 73.87 -30.47
CA PHE A 282 -5.51 75.17 -30.73
C PHE A 282 -4.19 75.10 -31.54
N GLY A 283 -3.89 74.01 -32.26
CA GLY A 283 -2.68 73.95 -33.10
C GLY A 283 -2.76 72.95 -34.25
N THR A 284 -2.20 73.31 -35.40
CA THR A 284 -2.17 72.53 -36.65
C THR A 284 -1.09 71.43 -36.67
N GLU A 285 -0.60 70.99 -35.51
CA GLU A 285 0.46 70.00 -35.40
C GLU A 285 -0.07 68.70 -34.78
N THR A 286 0.31 67.57 -35.39
CA THR A 286 0.06 66.23 -34.87
C THR A 286 0.68 66.06 -33.50
N LYS A 287 -0.14 65.92 -32.46
CA LYS A 287 0.33 65.59 -31.11
C LYS A 287 0.09 64.10 -30.87
N CYS A 288 1.11 63.41 -30.34
CA CYS A 288 1.01 62.01 -29.93
C CYS A 288 1.17 61.87 -28.42
N LEU A 289 0.29 61.09 -27.80
CA LEU A 289 0.31 60.77 -26.38
C LEU A 289 0.65 59.28 -26.18
N ASP A 290 1.78 59.02 -25.52
CA ASP A 290 2.26 57.68 -25.19
C ASP A 290 1.74 57.26 -23.80
N LEU A 291 0.78 56.33 -23.77
CA LEU A 291 0.24 55.78 -22.53
C LEU A 291 1.14 54.65 -22.02
N LYS A 292 2.20 55.02 -21.30
CA LYS A 292 3.13 54.07 -20.69
C LYS A 292 2.41 53.21 -19.64
N GLY A 293 2.25 51.92 -19.96
CA GLY A 293 1.57 50.92 -19.13
C GLY A 293 0.57 50.04 -19.88
N LEU A 294 0.17 50.43 -21.11
CA LEU A 294 -0.65 49.62 -22.01
C LEU A 294 -0.02 49.42 -23.40
N ASP A 295 1.17 49.98 -23.65
CA ASP A 295 1.85 50.01 -24.97
C ASP A 295 0.94 50.54 -26.10
N ILE A 296 0.14 51.57 -25.81
CA ILE A 296 -0.72 52.24 -26.79
C ILE A 296 -0.25 53.68 -26.97
N ARG A 297 0.00 54.06 -28.23
CA ARG A 297 0.33 55.43 -28.67
C ARG A 297 -0.90 56.00 -29.39
N ILE A 298 -1.45 57.10 -28.87
CA ILE A 298 -2.62 57.77 -29.45
C ILE A 298 -2.17 59.08 -30.08
N CYS A 299 -2.27 59.21 -31.39
CA CYS A 299 -1.94 60.44 -32.12
C CYS A 299 -3.21 61.13 -32.60
N VAL A 300 -3.32 62.43 -32.34
CA VAL A 300 -4.40 63.30 -32.83
C VAL A 300 -3.79 64.24 -33.86
N LYS A 301 -4.40 64.27 -35.06
CA LYS A 301 -4.15 65.26 -36.11
C LYS A 301 -5.04 66.47 -35.89
#